data_AF-A0A5B7ITJ0-F1
#
_entry.id   AF-A0A5B7ITJ0-F1
#
_cell.length_a   1.000
_cell.length_b   1.000
_cell.length_c   1.000
_cell.angle_alpha   90.00
_cell.angle_beta   90.00
_cell.angle_gamma   90.00
#
_symmetry.space_group_name_H-M   'P 1'
#
loop_
_entity.id
_entity.type
_entity.pdbx_description
1 polymer ?
#
loop_
_entity_poly.entity_id
_entity_poly.type
_entity_poly.pdbx_seq_one_letter_code
_entity_poly.pdbx_strand_id
1 'polypeptide(L)'
;MKFGDRVFYPSGIMGKKIRWKKDHLMFQKWKEGRTGVPFVDANMRELQETGWMSNRGRQNVASFLIKDMGLDWRLGAEWFESQLYLALKRECVELLEMEIVMM
;
A
#
# COMPACT_ATOMS: atom_id res chain seq x y z
N MET A 1 1.48 14.43 -16.37
CA MET A 1 0.86 14.19 -15.05
C MET A 1 0.53 15.52 -14.39
N LYS A 2 -0.66 15.67 -13.81
CA LYS A 2 -1.17 16.95 -13.29
C LYS A 2 -0.43 17.47 -12.03
N PHE A 3 0.33 16.60 -11.36
CA PHE A 3 0.96 16.88 -10.05
C PHE A 3 2.49 16.64 -10.01
N GLY A 4 3.10 16.25 -11.14
CA GLY A 4 4.55 16.00 -11.24
C GLY A 4 5.07 14.97 -10.24
N ASP A 5 6.31 15.14 -9.78
CA ASP A 5 6.99 14.19 -8.89
C ASP A 5 6.48 14.21 -7.44
N ARG A 6 5.59 15.15 -7.10
CA ARG A 6 5.04 15.28 -5.73
C ARG A 6 4.26 14.05 -5.27
N VAL A 7 3.80 13.25 -6.22
CA VAL A 7 3.19 11.92 -6.04
C VAL A 7 4.11 11.01 -5.21
N PHE A 8 5.43 11.08 -5.41
CA PHE A 8 6.38 10.18 -4.76
C PHE A 8 6.95 10.71 -3.44
N TYR A 9 6.59 11.93 -3.04
CA TYR A 9 7.14 12.54 -1.85
C TYR A 9 6.50 11.95 -0.59
N PRO A 10 7.22 11.82 0.54
CA PRO A 10 6.65 11.31 1.80
C PRO A 10 5.41 12.07 2.25
N SER A 11 5.33 13.36 1.88
CA SER A 11 4.22 14.26 2.17
C SER A 11 3.02 14.14 1.21
N GLY A 12 3.17 13.35 0.14
CA GLY A 12 2.24 13.24 -0.97
C GLY A 12 1.95 14.58 -1.66
N ILE A 13 0.91 14.57 -2.49
CA ILE A 13 0.41 15.75 -3.22
C ILE A 13 -0.05 16.86 -2.27
N MET A 14 -0.56 16.47 -1.10
CA MET A 14 -1.12 17.38 -0.08
C MET A 14 -0.06 18.08 0.78
N GLY A 15 1.21 17.65 0.74
CA GLY A 15 2.27 18.29 1.52
C GLY A 15 2.18 18.05 3.05
N LYS A 16 1.38 17.08 3.50
CA LYS A 16 1.22 16.79 4.94
C LYS A 16 2.48 16.13 5.50
N LYS A 17 3.06 16.68 6.56
CA LYS A 17 4.19 16.07 7.28
C LYS A 17 3.68 15.01 8.25
N ILE A 18 3.64 13.76 7.79
CA ILE A 18 3.27 12.60 8.62
C ILE A 18 4.54 11.93 9.14
N ARG A 19 4.57 11.60 10.43
CA ARG A 19 5.67 10.83 11.03
C ARG A 19 5.34 9.34 10.98
N TRP A 20 5.75 8.68 9.90
CA TRP A 20 5.56 7.24 9.71
C TRP A 20 6.38 6.42 10.70
N LYS A 21 5.83 5.28 11.13
CA LYS A 21 6.57 4.30 11.93
C LYS A 21 7.58 3.57 11.04
N LYS A 22 8.77 3.34 11.58
CA LYS A 22 9.79 2.48 10.96
C LYS A 22 9.81 1.15 11.68
N ASP A 23 8.89 0.26 11.30
CA ASP A 23 8.81 -1.09 11.85
C ASP A 23 8.86 -2.12 10.72
N HIS A 24 10.07 -2.59 10.43
CA HIS A 24 10.31 -3.56 9.37
C HIS A 24 9.69 -4.93 9.67
N LEU A 25 9.59 -5.31 10.95
CA LEU A 25 9.00 -6.59 11.33
C LEU A 25 7.48 -6.57 11.07
N MET A 26 6.83 -5.46 11.43
CA MET A 26 5.41 -5.28 11.17
C MET A 26 5.12 -5.26 9.66
N PHE A 27 5.98 -4.58 8.88
CA PHE A 27 5.86 -4.59 7.42
C PHE A 27 6.05 -5.99 6.81
N GLN A 28 6.98 -6.80 7.32
CA GLN A 28 7.15 -8.18 6.86
C GLN A 28 5.92 -9.03 7.13
N LYS A 29 5.32 -8.91 8.33
CA LYS A 29 4.06 -9.58 8.64
C LYS A 29 2.93 -9.19 7.69
N TRP A 30 2.85 -7.94 7.28
CA TRP A 30 1.88 -7.50 6.28
C TRP A 30 2.15 -8.12 4.90
N LYS A 31 3.40 -8.07 4.42
CA LYS A 31 3.77 -8.67 3.12
C LYS A 31 3.45 -10.17 3.02
N GLU A 32 3.68 -10.91 4.09
CA GLU A 32 3.50 -12.36 4.14
C GLU A 32 2.07 -12.78 4.52
N GLY A 33 1.15 -11.82 4.75
CA GLY A 33 -0.20 -12.09 5.24
C GLY A 33 -0.21 -12.80 6.60
N ARG A 34 0.52 -12.26 7.57
CA ARG A 34 0.65 -12.73 8.96
C ARG A 34 0.31 -11.62 9.97
N THR A 35 -0.63 -10.75 9.61
CA THR A 35 -1.10 -9.63 10.44
C THR A 35 -2.03 -10.09 11.56
N GLY A 36 -2.67 -11.25 11.40
CA GLY A 36 -3.70 -11.75 12.31
C GLY A 36 -5.10 -11.24 11.95
N VAL A 37 -5.25 -10.45 10.89
CA VAL A 37 -6.52 -10.00 10.34
C VAL A 37 -6.84 -10.86 9.11
N PRO A 38 -7.79 -11.82 9.18
CA PRO A 38 -7.97 -12.82 8.14
C PRO A 38 -8.21 -12.25 6.73
N PHE A 39 -8.95 -11.13 6.64
CA PHE A 39 -9.23 -10.49 5.37
C PHE A 39 -7.97 -9.89 4.72
N VAL A 40 -7.13 -9.21 5.51
CA VAL A 40 -5.86 -8.64 5.05
C VAL A 40 -4.91 -9.77 4.66
N ASP A 41 -4.78 -10.76 5.53
CA ASP A 41 -3.88 -11.90 5.35
C ASP A 41 -4.22 -12.70 4.08
N ALA A 42 -5.51 -12.93 3.80
CA ALA A 42 -5.95 -13.63 2.60
C ALA A 42 -5.58 -12.88 1.31
N ASN A 43 -5.82 -11.56 1.26
CA ASN A 43 -5.47 -10.75 0.09
C ASN A 43 -3.96 -10.68 -0.12
N MET A 44 -3.17 -10.49 0.95
CA MET A 44 -1.71 -10.43 0.83
C MET A 44 -1.11 -11.75 0.31
N ARG A 45 -1.66 -12.88 0.74
CA ARG A 45 -1.28 -14.20 0.20
C ARG A 45 -1.75 -14.40 -1.24
N GLU A 46 -2.96 -13.97 -1.59
CA GLU A 46 -3.45 -13.99 -2.99
C GLU A 46 -2.49 -13.22 -3.91
N LEU A 47 -2.09 -12.01 -3.51
CA LEU A 47 -1.13 -11.20 -4.27
C LEU A 47 0.22 -11.91 -4.44
N GLN A 48 0.73 -12.51 -3.38
CA GLN A 48 2.04 -13.19 -3.42
C GLN A 48 2.01 -14.43 -4.32
N GLU A 49 0.94 -15.21 -4.30
CA GLU A 49 0.82 -16.45 -5.08
C GLU A 49 0.44 -16.19 -6.54
N THR A 50 -0.39 -15.18 -6.80
CA THR A 50 -1.03 -14.99 -8.11
C THR A 50 -0.59 -13.74 -8.85
N GLY A 51 0.16 -12.82 -8.21
CA GLY A 51 0.49 -11.51 -8.77
C GLY A 51 -0.75 -10.64 -9.08
N TRP A 52 -1.91 -11.01 -8.53
CA TRP A 52 -3.19 -10.34 -8.71
C TRP A 52 -3.84 -10.08 -7.35
N MET A 53 -4.60 -8.99 -7.26
CA MET A 53 -5.45 -8.70 -6.12
C MET A 53 -6.64 -7.86 -6.59
N SER A 54 -7.83 -8.17 -6.08
CA SER A 54 -9.04 -7.40 -6.41
C SER A 54 -8.87 -5.92 -6.04
N ASN A 55 -9.56 -5.02 -6.75
CA ASN A 55 -9.55 -3.58 -6.42
C ASN A 55 -9.95 -3.32 -4.95
N ARG A 56 -10.97 -4.03 -4.47
CA ARG A 56 -11.41 -3.95 -3.08
C ARG A 56 -10.35 -4.45 -2.10
N GLY A 57 -9.64 -5.52 -2.46
CA GLY A 57 -8.49 -6.03 -1.71
C GLY A 57 -7.41 -4.96 -1.56
N ARG A 58 -7.00 -4.37 -2.69
CA ARG A 58 -5.96 -3.34 -2.75
C ARG A 58 -6.27 -2.14 -1.85
N GLN A 59 -7.49 -1.62 -1.90
CA GLN A 59 -7.94 -0.53 -1.02
C GLN A 59 -7.83 -0.89 0.47
N ASN A 60 -8.34 -2.06 0.86
CA ASN A 60 -8.35 -2.45 2.27
C ASN A 60 -6.95 -2.71 2.83
N VAL A 61 -6.09 -3.43 2.11
CA VAL A 61 -4.74 -3.73 2.61
C VAL A 61 -3.85 -2.48 2.64
N ALA A 62 -4.07 -1.54 1.72
CA ALA A 62 -3.46 -0.21 1.72
C ALA A 62 -3.91 0.62 2.92
N SER A 63 -5.23 0.74 3.14
CA SER A 63 -5.81 1.41 4.31
C SER A 63 -5.25 0.82 5.60
N PHE A 64 -5.18 -0.50 5.70
CA PHE A 64 -4.66 -1.19 6.87
C PHE A 64 -3.19 -0.88 7.15
N LEU A 65 -2.34 -0.87 6.11
CA LEU A 65 -0.92 -0.51 6.23
C LEU A 65 -0.75 0.92 6.79
N ILE A 66 -1.57 1.85 6.31
CA ILE A 66 -1.40 3.28 6.60
C ILE A 66 -2.09 3.67 7.91
N LYS A 67 -3.35 3.27 8.11
CA LYS A 67 -4.20 3.73 9.21
C LYS A 67 -4.09 2.85 10.45
N ASP A 68 -4.16 1.53 10.29
CA ASP A 68 -4.09 0.60 11.42
C ASP A 68 -2.64 0.37 11.87
N MET A 69 -1.73 0.16 10.92
CA MET A 69 -0.33 -0.09 11.25
C MET A 69 0.47 1.21 11.44
N GLY A 70 0.12 2.28 10.72
CA GLY A 70 0.85 3.56 10.78
C GLY A 70 2.19 3.54 10.05
N LEU A 71 2.34 2.64 9.07
CA LEU A 71 3.57 2.47 8.30
C LEU A 71 3.64 3.41 7.10
N ASP A 72 4.85 3.64 6.62
CA ASP A 72 5.10 4.50 5.45
C ASP A 72 4.47 3.89 4.20
N TRP A 73 3.53 4.62 3.60
CA TRP A 73 2.77 4.18 2.43
C TRP A 73 3.67 3.81 1.24
N ARG A 74 4.86 4.41 1.14
CA ARG A 74 5.82 4.14 0.06
C ARG A 74 6.32 2.71 0.07
N LEU A 75 6.43 2.09 1.27
CA LEU A 75 6.76 0.68 1.39
C LEU A 75 5.69 -0.22 0.77
N GLY A 76 4.41 0.16 0.94
CA GLY A 76 3.30 -0.50 0.28
C GLY A 76 3.38 -0.32 -1.24
N ALA A 77 3.61 0.90 -1.71
CA ALA A 77 3.72 1.21 -3.14
C ALA A 77 4.83 0.40 -3.82
N GLU A 78 6.04 0.38 -3.24
CA GLU A 78 7.17 -0.42 -3.73
C GLU A 78 6.85 -1.91 -3.75
N TRP A 79 6.17 -2.42 -2.71
CA TRP A 79 5.75 -3.83 -2.67
C TRP A 79 4.77 -4.17 -3.78
N PHE A 80 3.70 -3.38 -3.95
CA PHE A 80 2.73 -3.58 -5.01
C PHE A 80 3.36 -3.50 -6.40
N GLU A 81 4.31 -2.58 -6.62
CA GLU A 81 5.06 -2.50 -7.87
C GLU A 81 5.90 -3.75 -8.13
N SER A 82 6.45 -4.37 -7.08
CA SER A 82 7.24 -5.59 -7.19
C SER A 82 6.41 -6.86 -7.48
N GLN A 83 5.17 -6.93 -6.95
CA GLN A 83 4.35 -8.15 -7.00
C GLN A 83 3.32 -8.16 -8.13
N LEU A 84 2.72 -7.01 -8.47
CA LEU A 84 1.65 -6.99 -9.45
C LEU A 84 2.17 -7.22 -10.87
N TYR A 85 1.42 -8.00 -11.66
CA TYR A 85 1.68 -8.11 -13.11
C TYR A 85 1.60 -6.74 -13.81
N LEU A 86 2.44 -6.55 -14.84
CA LEU A 86 2.65 -5.30 -15.59
C LEU A 86 1.35 -4.60 -16.05
N ALA A 87 0.29 -5.35 -16.37
CA ALA A 87 -1.00 -4.82 -16.80
C ALA A 87 -1.82 -4.15 -15.68
N LEU A 88 -1.46 -4.32 -14.41
CA LEU A 88 -2.21 -3.85 -13.24
C LEU A 88 -1.42 -2.86 -12.35
N LYS A 89 -0.17 -2.53 -12.71
CA LYS A 89 0.70 -1.66 -11.91
C LYS A 89 0.22 -0.20 -11.84
N ARG A 90 -0.42 0.32 -12.90
CA ARG A 90 -0.84 1.74 -12.96
C ARG A 90 -1.98 2.07 -11.99
N GLU A 91 -2.98 1.20 -11.84
CA GLU A 91 -4.11 1.43 -10.91
C GLU A 91 -3.68 1.43 -9.44
N CYS A 92 -2.63 0.67 -9.09
CA CYS A 92 -2.29 0.45 -7.69
C CYS A 92 -1.61 1.66 -7.02
N VAL A 93 -0.82 2.41 -7.79
CA VAL A 93 -0.23 3.68 -7.34
C VAL A 93 -1.34 4.69 -7.05
N GLU A 94 -2.33 4.81 -7.94
CA GLU A 94 -3.45 5.74 -7.78
C GLU A 94 -4.34 5.37 -6.57
N LEU A 95 -4.53 4.08 -6.27
CA LEU A 95 -5.31 3.63 -5.10
C LEU A 95 -4.64 3.94 -3.76
N LEU A 96 -3.32 3.76 -3.67
CA LEU A 96 -2.55 4.13 -2.48
C LEU A 96 -2.55 5.65 -2.26
N GLU A 97 -2.55 6.43 -3.33
CA GLU A 97 -2.69 7.90 -3.25
C GLU A 97 -4.09 8.34 -2.82
N MET A 98 -5.16 7.70 -3.30
CA MET A 98 -6.53 8.04 -2.89
C MET A 98 -6.78 7.83 -1.39
N GLU A 99 -6.18 6.79 -0.80
CA GLU A 99 -6.22 6.55 0.65
C GLU A 99 -5.51 7.67 1.45
N ILE A 100 -4.40 8.22 0.92
CA ILE A 100 -3.65 9.33 1.53
C ILE A 100 -4.43 10.65 1.43
N VAL A 101 -5.18 10.88 0.36
CA VAL A 101 -6.04 12.08 0.22
C VAL A 101 -7.18 12.08 1.25
N MET A 102 -7.60 10.90 1.72
CA MET A 102 -8.66 10.75 2.74
C MET A 102 -8.15 10.73 4.20
N MET A 103 -6.85 10.96 4.44
CA MET A 103 -6.26 11.24 5.76
C MET A 103 -5.87 12.71 5.85
#